data_AF-A0A3M9N1P6-F1
#
_entry.id   AF-A0A3M9N1P6-F1
#
_cell.length_a   1.000
_cell.length_b   1.000
_cell.length_c   1.000
_cell.angle_alpha   90.00
_cell.angle_beta   90.00
_cell.angle_gamma   90.00
#
_symmetry.space_group_name_H-M   'P 1'
#
loop_
_entity.id
_entity.type
_entity.pdbx_description
1 polymer ?
#
loop_
_entity_poly.entity_id
_entity_poly.type
_entity_poly.pdbx_seq_one_letter_code
_entity_poly.pdbx_strand_id
1 'polypeptide(L)'
;MRLHLTPKNTIAFLALLFICHELHELVHILTGYFLCGCFGTRDFEGWEVCTACPPSVTIAWITFAGPFLTYGLMWVAFWLMSCRKTAGQRAIGFALLFANLPLGRILPVLNREGDESFITRQIIQKTSMTVMSWGTEMVIVFLLTVPVLIRAWQLLHPKYRLFVFTGFLMVPLLAESVLMNKLANGLLHQGVLAGTGILGSPVLVNVWNALWLLVLVLTFWHLSTLLTVAEEKQVPARKVLEEAS
;
A
#
# COMPACT_ATOMS: atom_id res chain seq x y z
N MET A 1 -9.99 18.04 -6.62
CA MET A 1 -10.96 16.96 -6.92
C MET A 1 -11.79 16.65 -5.70
N ARG A 2 -13.02 16.15 -5.86
CA ARG A 2 -13.91 15.74 -4.77
C ARG A 2 -13.99 14.22 -4.70
N LEU A 3 -14.13 13.70 -3.49
CA LEU A 3 -14.34 12.28 -3.26
C LEU A 3 -15.78 11.92 -3.66
N HIS A 4 -15.93 10.85 -4.43
CA HIS A 4 -17.22 10.29 -4.81
C HIS A 4 -17.21 8.80 -4.46
N LEU A 5 -17.61 8.45 -3.23
CA LEU A 5 -17.68 7.06 -2.80
C LEU A 5 -18.97 6.40 -3.30
N THR A 6 -18.83 5.26 -3.94
CA THR A 6 -19.91 4.37 -4.35
C THR A 6 -19.55 2.95 -3.94
N PRO A 7 -20.51 2.04 -3.72
CA PRO A 7 -20.18 0.66 -3.37
C PRO A 7 -19.20 0.00 -4.36
N LYS A 8 -19.33 0.30 -5.65
CA LYS A 8 -18.48 -0.25 -6.71
C LYS A 8 -17.03 0.23 -6.60
N ASN A 9 -16.79 1.53 -6.39
CA ASN A 9 -15.42 2.03 -6.27
C ASN A 9 -14.80 1.77 -4.91
N THR A 10 -15.60 1.64 -3.85
CA THR A 10 -15.13 1.18 -2.54
C THR A 10 -14.66 -0.27 -2.62
N ILE A 11 -15.44 -1.17 -3.25
CA ILE A 11 -15.03 -2.57 -3.46
C ILE A 11 -13.77 -2.64 -4.33
N ALA A 12 -13.69 -1.85 -5.41
CA ALA A 12 -12.50 -1.79 -6.25
C ALA A 12 -11.26 -1.34 -5.47
N PHE A 13 -11.41 -0.33 -4.61
CA PHE A 13 -10.33 0.16 -3.76
C PHE A 13 -9.90 -0.87 -2.72
N LEU A 14 -10.84 -1.56 -2.07
CA LEU A 14 -10.52 -2.66 -1.14
C LEU A 14 -9.80 -3.81 -1.85
N ALA A 15 -10.24 -4.17 -3.05
CA ALA A 15 -9.56 -5.19 -3.84
C ALA A 15 -8.13 -4.77 -4.21
N LEU A 16 -7.94 -3.51 -4.59
CA LEU A 16 -6.61 -2.96 -4.85
C LEU A 16 -5.73 -2.98 -3.59
N LEU A 17 -6.28 -2.61 -2.43
CA LEU A 17 -5.59 -2.65 -1.13
C LEU A 17 -5.06 -4.06 -0.85
N PHE A 18 -5.91 -5.08 -0.88
CA PHE A 18 -5.48 -6.45 -0.60
C PHE A 18 -4.51 -6.99 -1.64
N ILE A 19 -4.69 -6.65 -2.92
CA ILE A 19 -3.74 -7.07 -3.94
C ILE A 19 -2.38 -6.36 -3.80
N CYS A 20 -2.34 -5.10 -3.40
CA CYS A 20 -1.07 -4.41 -3.12
C CYS A 20 -0.34 -5.02 -1.92
N HIS A 21 -1.08 -5.35 -0.84
CA HIS A 21 -0.54 -6.09 0.31
C HIS A 21 0.04 -7.45 -0.12
N GLU A 22 -0.73 -8.21 -0.88
CA GLU A 22 -0.35 -9.56 -1.28
C GLU A 22 0.81 -9.56 -2.27
N LEU A 23 0.87 -8.57 -3.16
CA LEU A 23 2.03 -8.39 -4.03
C LEU A 23 3.30 -8.08 -3.22
N HIS A 24 3.18 -7.29 -2.14
CA HIS A 24 4.30 -7.01 -1.24
C HIS A 24 4.84 -8.29 -0.58
N GLU A 25 3.95 -9.09 0.01
CA GLU A 25 4.33 -10.38 0.62
C GLU A 25 4.84 -11.40 -0.42
N LEU A 26 4.24 -11.40 -1.61
CA LEU A 26 4.62 -12.31 -2.68
C LEU A 26 6.04 -12.03 -3.19
N VAL A 27 6.44 -10.75 -3.32
CA VAL A 27 7.81 -10.46 -3.77
C VAL A 27 8.86 -10.86 -2.75
N HIS A 28 8.58 -10.82 -1.45
CA HIS A 28 9.48 -11.41 -0.45
C HIS A 28 9.68 -12.91 -0.71
N ILE A 29 8.59 -13.67 -0.82
CA ILE A 29 8.65 -15.12 -1.03
C ILE A 29 9.33 -15.48 -2.36
N LEU A 30 9.02 -14.76 -3.44
CA LEU A 30 9.65 -15.01 -4.73
C LEU A 30 11.14 -14.70 -4.69
N THR A 31 11.55 -13.57 -4.09
CA THR A 31 12.98 -13.25 -3.92
C THR A 31 13.67 -14.29 -3.02
N GLY A 32 13.01 -14.75 -1.97
CA GLY A 32 13.48 -15.85 -1.13
C GLY A 32 13.69 -17.12 -1.92
N TYR A 33 12.74 -17.52 -2.77
CA TYR A 33 12.88 -18.68 -3.64
C TYR A 33 14.05 -18.54 -4.62
N PHE A 34 14.21 -17.38 -5.26
CA PHE A 34 15.30 -17.17 -6.21
C PHE A 34 16.68 -17.18 -5.55
N LEU A 35 16.80 -16.74 -4.29
CA LEU A 35 18.08 -16.72 -3.58
C LEU A 35 18.37 -18.01 -2.80
N CYS A 36 17.36 -18.65 -2.23
CA CYS A 36 17.49 -19.84 -1.39
C CYS A 36 17.25 -21.16 -2.16
N GLY A 37 16.58 -21.12 -3.31
CA GLY A 37 16.20 -22.32 -4.08
C GLY A 37 14.98 -23.07 -3.53
N CYS A 38 14.34 -22.56 -2.48
CA CYS A 38 13.14 -23.15 -1.88
C CYS A 38 12.18 -22.07 -1.37
N PHE A 39 10.89 -22.42 -1.33
CA PHE A 39 9.87 -21.57 -0.71
C PHE A 39 9.95 -21.72 0.81
N GLY A 40 9.91 -20.60 1.53
CA GLY A 40 9.67 -20.60 2.95
C GLY A 40 8.18 -20.60 3.30
N THR A 41 7.89 -20.58 4.58
CA THR A 41 6.53 -20.50 5.16
C THR A 41 6.05 -19.05 5.15
N ARG A 42 4.73 -18.85 5.04
CA ARG A 42 4.09 -17.54 5.22
C ARG A 42 2.66 -17.66 5.69
N ASP A 43 2.12 -16.56 6.20
CA ASP A 43 0.70 -16.35 6.42
C ASP A 43 0.24 -15.06 5.70
N PHE A 44 -0.74 -14.34 6.25
CA PHE A 44 -1.20 -13.06 5.72
C PHE A 44 -0.40 -11.85 6.21
N GLU A 45 0.39 -11.98 7.27
CA GLU A 45 1.10 -10.88 7.95
C GLU A 45 2.62 -11.02 7.86
N GLY A 46 3.14 -12.23 7.66
CA GLY A 46 4.56 -12.45 7.62
C GLY A 46 4.99 -13.64 6.78
N TRP A 47 6.30 -13.73 6.63
CA TRP A 47 6.99 -14.74 5.86
C TRP A 47 8.29 -15.13 6.55
N GLU A 48 8.76 -16.33 6.24
CA GLU A 48 10.02 -16.87 6.69
C GLU A 48 10.79 -17.42 5.48
N VAL A 49 12.11 -17.58 5.63
CA VAL A 49 12.94 -18.29 4.65
C VAL A 49 12.93 -19.79 4.94
N CYS A 50 13.11 -20.62 3.92
CA CYS A 50 13.26 -22.05 4.13
C CYS A 50 14.54 -22.38 4.93
N THR A 51 14.49 -23.45 5.72
CA THR A 51 15.60 -23.90 6.58
C THR A 51 16.85 -24.33 5.80
N ALA A 52 16.69 -24.68 4.52
CA ALA A 52 17.79 -25.02 3.63
C ALA A 52 18.45 -23.80 2.95
N CYS A 53 18.02 -22.57 3.28
CA CYS A 53 18.60 -21.38 2.67
C CYS A 53 20.10 -21.24 3.02
N PRO A 54 20.99 -20.99 2.04
CA PRO A 54 22.42 -20.90 2.30
C PRO A 54 22.78 -19.78 3.29
N PRO A 55 23.70 -20.00 4.24
CA PRO A 55 24.11 -18.97 5.21
C PRO A 55 24.73 -17.70 4.59
N SER A 56 25.18 -17.80 3.33
CA SER A 56 25.72 -16.67 2.57
C SER A 56 24.64 -15.71 2.06
N VAL A 57 23.38 -16.13 1.98
CA VAL A 57 22.26 -15.29 1.55
C VAL A 57 21.88 -14.35 2.70
N THR A 58 21.90 -13.06 2.43
CA THR A 58 21.49 -12.06 3.44
C THR A 58 19.97 -11.88 3.38
N ILE A 59 19.27 -12.22 4.46
CA ILE A 59 17.80 -12.08 4.59
C ILE A 59 17.36 -10.63 4.31
N ALA A 60 18.20 -9.63 4.61
CA ALA A 60 17.91 -8.22 4.31
C ALA A 60 17.56 -7.95 2.83
N TRP A 61 18.13 -8.70 1.87
CA TRP A 61 17.76 -8.53 0.45
C TRP A 61 16.36 -9.06 0.15
N ILE A 62 15.97 -10.14 0.81
CA ILE A 62 14.62 -10.69 0.72
C ILE A 62 13.64 -9.71 1.36
N THR A 63 13.95 -9.19 2.54
CA THR A 63 13.16 -8.15 3.23
C THR A 63 13.14 -6.82 2.49
N PHE A 64 14.12 -6.50 1.65
CA PHE A 64 14.09 -5.27 0.86
C PHE A 64 13.10 -5.34 -0.31
N ALA A 65 12.83 -6.54 -0.84
CA ALA A 65 12.01 -6.71 -2.05
C ALA A 65 10.58 -6.15 -1.92
N GLY A 66 9.91 -6.40 -0.79
CA GLY A 66 8.59 -5.88 -0.50
C GLY A 66 8.54 -4.35 -0.49
N PRO A 67 9.29 -3.67 0.40
CA PRO A 67 9.34 -2.21 0.45
C PRO A 67 9.72 -1.60 -0.89
N PHE A 68 10.67 -2.20 -1.62
CA PHE A 68 11.06 -1.75 -2.95
C PHE A 68 9.86 -1.70 -3.91
N LEU A 69 9.05 -2.76 -3.95
CA LEU A 69 7.83 -2.78 -4.75
C LEU A 69 6.84 -1.71 -4.27
N THR A 70 6.56 -1.66 -2.96
CA THR A 70 5.58 -0.76 -2.36
C THR A 70 5.91 0.71 -2.63
N TYR A 71 7.16 1.13 -2.38
CA TYR A 71 7.61 2.47 -2.71
C TYR A 71 7.56 2.72 -4.22
N GLY A 72 7.96 1.75 -5.04
CA GLY A 72 7.82 1.84 -6.50
C GLY A 72 6.38 2.16 -6.92
N LEU A 73 5.39 1.45 -6.37
CA LEU A 73 3.97 1.69 -6.64
C LEU A 73 3.49 3.05 -6.13
N MET A 74 3.97 3.52 -4.97
CA MET A 74 3.70 4.89 -4.51
C MET A 74 4.25 5.94 -5.46
N TRP A 75 5.44 5.74 -6.03
CA TRP A 75 6.00 6.66 -7.02
C TRP A 75 5.28 6.59 -8.38
N VAL A 76 4.74 5.44 -8.76
CA VAL A 76 3.79 5.34 -9.89
C VAL A 76 2.52 6.15 -9.60
N ALA A 77 1.97 6.04 -8.39
CA ALA A 77 0.84 6.84 -7.95
C ALA A 77 1.14 8.35 -8.00
N PHE A 78 2.33 8.77 -7.56
CA PHE A 78 2.81 10.16 -7.67
C PHE A 78 2.79 10.67 -9.12
N TRP A 79 3.23 9.86 -10.08
CA TRP A 79 3.20 10.20 -11.49
C TRP A 79 1.77 10.27 -12.06
N LEU A 80 0.90 9.32 -11.68
CA LEU A 80 -0.51 9.27 -12.07
C LEU A 80 -1.32 10.47 -11.55
N MET A 81 -0.96 11.03 -10.39
CA MET A 81 -1.59 12.22 -9.82
C MET A 81 -1.09 13.56 -10.41
N SER A 82 -0.18 13.54 -11.39
CA SER A 82 0.39 14.76 -11.96
C SER A 82 -0.62 15.62 -12.76
N CYS A 83 -0.35 16.91 -12.87
CA CYS A 83 -1.24 17.88 -13.54
C CYS A 83 -1.49 17.58 -15.03
N ARG A 84 -0.66 16.76 -15.68
CA ARG A 84 -0.83 16.38 -17.09
C ARG A 84 -1.77 15.19 -17.29
N LYS A 85 -2.20 14.53 -16.20
CA LYS A 85 -3.04 13.33 -16.24
C LYS A 85 -4.53 13.66 -16.18
N THR A 86 -5.34 12.78 -16.77
CA THR A 86 -6.80 12.87 -16.76
C THR A 86 -7.35 12.70 -15.33
N ALA A 87 -8.59 13.15 -15.10
CA ALA A 87 -9.25 12.97 -13.80
C ALA A 87 -9.25 11.49 -13.34
N GLY A 88 -9.58 10.57 -14.25
CA GLY A 88 -9.59 9.13 -13.96
C GLY A 88 -8.21 8.57 -13.61
N GLN A 89 -7.16 8.98 -14.33
CA GLN A 89 -5.78 8.59 -14.00
C GLN A 89 -5.35 9.10 -12.62
N ARG A 90 -5.71 10.34 -12.27
CA ARG A 90 -5.42 10.90 -10.95
C ARG A 90 -6.19 10.18 -9.84
N ALA A 91 -7.42 9.76 -10.10
CA ALA A 91 -8.21 8.95 -9.17
C ALA A 91 -7.57 7.57 -8.94
N ILE A 92 -7.10 6.91 -10.00
CA ILE A 92 -6.34 5.65 -9.89
C ILE A 92 -5.04 5.87 -9.12
N GLY A 93 -4.29 6.93 -9.41
CA GLY A 93 -3.09 7.28 -8.66
C GLY A 93 -3.36 7.49 -7.17
N PHE A 94 -4.44 8.20 -6.84
CA PHE A 94 -4.87 8.39 -5.46
C PHE A 94 -5.22 7.05 -4.79
N ALA A 95 -6.00 6.20 -5.46
CA ALA A 95 -6.32 4.86 -4.96
C ALA A 95 -5.06 4.00 -4.74
N LEU A 96 -4.16 3.97 -5.72
CA LEU A 96 -2.92 3.19 -5.66
C LEU A 96 -2.01 3.64 -4.50
N LEU A 97 -1.91 4.94 -4.23
CA LEU A 97 -1.15 5.44 -3.08
C LEU A 97 -1.66 4.84 -1.77
N PHE A 98 -2.96 4.98 -1.50
CA PHE A 98 -3.52 4.57 -0.22
C PHE A 98 -3.70 3.05 -0.11
N ALA A 99 -3.82 2.34 -1.23
CA ALA A 99 -3.74 0.88 -1.27
C ALA A 99 -2.37 0.34 -0.87
N ASN A 100 -1.30 1.14 -1.00
CA ASN A 100 0.05 0.79 -0.55
C ASN A 100 0.34 1.19 0.91
N LEU A 101 -0.68 1.60 1.67
CA LEU A 101 -0.62 1.86 3.10
C LEU A 101 0.59 2.70 3.56
N PRO A 102 0.68 3.99 3.16
CA PRO A 102 1.81 4.85 3.56
C PRO A 102 2.01 4.91 5.08
N LEU A 103 0.90 4.91 5.84
CA LEU A 103 0.95 4.90 7.29
C LEU A 103 1.45 3.56 7.86
N GLY A 104 1.16 2.44 7.18
CA GLY A 104 1.70 1.11 7.48
C GLY A 104 3.20 1.00 7.24
N ARG A 105 3.84 1.99 6.60
CA ARG A 105 5.30 2.10 6.49
C ARG A 105 5.89 3.07 7.50
N ILE A 106 5.20 4.18 7.75
CA ILE A 106 5.68 5.20 8.71
C ILE A 106 5.59 4.69 10.15
N LEU A 107 4.48 4.05 10.56
CA LEU A 107 4.27 3.65 11.96
C LEU A 107 5.27 2.57 12.42
N PRO A 108 5.55 1.49 11.68
CA PRO A 108 6.54 0.50 12.11
C PRO A 108 7.90 1.13 12.34
N VAL A 109 8.38 2.00 11.44
CA VAL A 109 9.67 2.71 11.61
C VAL A 109 9.71 3.57 12.87
N LEU A 110 8.59 4.22 13.24
CA LEU A 110 8.51 4.97 14.50
C LEU A 110 8.61 4.05 15.72
N ASN A 111 8.08 2.84 15.63
CA ASN A 111 8.13 1.81 16.67
C ASN A 111 9.38 0.92 16.59
N ARG A 112 10.25 1.13 15.60
CA ARG A 112 11.43 0.29 15.28
C ARG A 112 11.05 -1.14 14.87
N GLU A 113 9.94 -1.30 14.19
CA GLU A 113 9.36 -2.55 13.69
C GLU A 113 9.24 -2.53 12.16
N GLY A 114 8.83 -3.66 11.57
CA GLY A 114 8.63 -3.79 10.13
C GLY A 114 9.91 -4.01 9.32
N ASP A 115 9.73 -4.07 8.00
CA ASP A 115 10.77 -4.43 7.04
C ASP A 115 11.93 -3.43 7.04
N GLU A 116 11.61 -2.14 7.03
CA GLU A 116 12.60 -1.06 6.97
C GLU A 116 13.52 -1.10 8.20
N SER A 117 12.95 -1.27 9.39
CA SER A 117 13.71 -1.39 10.63
C SER A 117 14.51 -2.69 10.67
N PHE A 118 13.96 -3.79 10.13
CA PHE A 118 14.68 -5.05 10.04
C PHE A 118 15.91 -4.95 9.13
N ILE A 119 15.76 -4.42 7.91
CA ILE A 119 16.85 -4.22 6.94
C ILE A 119 17.94 -3.35 7.57
N THR A 120 17.51 -2.25 8.18
CA THR A 120 18.41 -1.29 8.81
C THR A 120 19.22 -1.98 9.91
N ARG A 121 18.58 -2.71 10.84
CA ARG A 121 19.28 -3.50 11.87
C ARG A 121 20.29 -4.49 11.30
N GLN A 122 19.94 -5.22 10.24
CA GLN A 122 20.83 -6.19 9.60
C GLN A 122 22.08 -5.53 9.00
N ILE A 123 21.96 -4.31 8.48
CA ILE A 123 23.08 -3.53 7.95
C ILE A 123 23.93 -2.94 9.09
N ILE A 124 23.28 -2.39 10.14
CA ILE A 124 23.97 -1.67 11.23
C ILE A 124 24.68 -2.58 12.22
N GLN A 125 24.13 -3.77 12.49
CA GLN A 125 24.81 -4.76 13.34
C GLN A 125 26.21 -5.10 12.81
N LYS A 126 26.46 -4.86 11.51
CA LYS A 126 27.79 -5.01 10.90
C LYS A 126 28.69 -3.77 11.00
N THR A 127 28.18 -2.58 11.37
CA THR A 127 28.90 -1.30 11.22
C THR A 127 29.03 -0.43 12.49
N SER A 128 28.67 -0.92 13.68
CA SER A 128 28.95 -0.25 14.98
C SER A 128 28.34 1.15 15.21
N MET A 129 27.47 1.65 14.33
CA MET A 129 26.93 3.03 14.36
C MET A 129 25.45 3.10 14.77
N THR A 130 25.12 2.72 16.01
CA THR A 130 23.75 2.43 16.45
C THR A 130 22.80 3.64 16.51
N VAL A 131 23.27 4.85 16.86
CA VAL A 131 22.41 6.03 17.09
C VAL A 131 22.08 6.78 15.78
N MET A 132 22.96 6.74 14.78
CA MET A 132 22.75 7.42 13.50
C MET A 132 21.67 6.75 12.62
N SER A 133 21.15 5.63 13.09
CA SER A 133 20.69 4.54 12.27
C SER A 133 19.16 4.54 12.11
N TRP A 134 18.45 4.76 13.23
CA TRP A 134 17.02 5.06 13.25
C TRP A 134 16.70 6.40 12.56
N GLY A 135 17.57 7.41 12.75
CA GLY A 135 17.43 8.70 12.08
C GLY A 135 17.53 8.56 10.55
N THR A 136 18.50 7.78 10.06
CA THR A 136 18.62 7.49 8.63
C THR A 136 17.41 6.75 8.07
N GLU A 137 16.89 5.75 8.79
CA GLU A 137 15.68 5.02 8.39
C GLU A 137 14.47 5.95 8.25
N MET A 138 14.19 6.76 9.27
CA MET A 138 13.10 7.75 9.23
C MET A 138 13.25 8.71 8.07
N VAL A 139 14.46 9.21 7.83
CA VAL A 139 14.75 10.12 6.71
C VAL A 139 14.43 9.44 5.38
N ILE A 140 14.86 8.20 5.17
CA ILE A 140 14.60 7.46 3.94
C ILE A 140 13.08 7.25 3.75
N VAL A 141 12.38 6.74 4.77
CA VAL A 141 10.94 6.49 4.69
C VAL A 141 10.17 7.78 4.42
N PHE A 142 10.51 8.87 5.11
CA PHE A 142 9.85 10.16 4.85
C PHE A 142 10.17 10.71 3.46
N LEU A 143 11.40 10.58 2.97
CA LEU A 143 11.75 11.00 1.61
C LEU A 143 10.98 10.22 0.54
N LEU A 144 10.69 8.94 0.79
CA LEU A 144 9.93 8.09 -0.15
C LEU A 144 8.41 8.28 -0.04
N THR A 145 7.88 8.63 1.12
CA THR A 145 6.42 8.71 1.37
C THR A 145 5.86 10.13 1.32
N VAL A 146 6.53 11.10 1.97
CA VAL A 146 5.99 12.45 2.18
C VAL A 146 5.75 13.21 0.86
N PRO A 147 6.64 13.20 -0.14
CA PRO A 147 6.38 13.87 -1.41
C PRO A 147 5.10 13.36 -2.10
N VAL A 148 4.86 12.05 -2.01
CA VAL A 148 3.68 11.41 -2.61
C VAL A 148 2.40 11.78 -1.86
N LEU A 149 2.46 11.79 -0.53
CA LEU A 149 1.38 12.23 0.34
C LEU A 149 1.02 13.71 0.13
N ILE A 150 2.02 14.59 0.00
CA ILE A 150 1.80 16.02 -0.29
C ILE A 150 1.05 16.17 -1.61
N ARG A 151 1.42 15.40 -2.65
CA ARG A 151 0.72 15.46 -3.94
C ARG A 151 -0.73 15.00 -3.83
N ALA A 152 -1.01 13.92 -3.09
CA ALA A 152 -2.38 13.48 -2.83
C ALA A 152 -3.19 14.52 -2.03
N TRP A 153 -2.58 15.17 -1.04
CA TRP A 153 -3.20 16.25 -0.27
C TRP A 153 -3.58 17.44 -1.17
N GLN A 154 -2.67 17.86 -2.04
CA GLN A 154 -2.90 18.97 -2.98
C GLN A 154 -3.99 18.65 -4.02
N LEU A 155 -4.20 17.37 -4.36
CA LEU A 155 -5.22 16.94 -5.31
C LEU A 155 -6.66 17.15 -4.78
N LEU A 156 -6.85 17.16 -3.47
CA LEU A 156 -8.15 17.21 -2.82
C LEU A 156 -8.71 18.64 -2.68
N HIS A 157 -10.04 18.76 -2.78
CA HIS A 157 -10.76 20.03 -2.60
C HIS A 157 -10.62 20.55 -1.15
N PRO A 158 -10.29 21.84 -0.92
CA PRO A 158 -9.97 22.37 0.41
C PRO A 158 -11.01 22.07 1.49
N LYS A 159 -12.30 22.24 1.18
CA LYS A 159 -13.43 22.10 2.14
C LYS A 159 -13.44 20.77 2.92
N TYR A 160 -13.08 19.66 2.30
CA TYR A 160 -13.13 18.31 2.91
C TYR A 160 -11.77 17.61 2.91
N ARG A 161 -10.71 18.34 2.58
CA ARG A 161 -9.37 17.79 2.34
C ARG A 161 -8.87 17.00 3.54
N LEU A 162 -8.96 17.59 4.74
CA LEU A 162 -8.46 16.97 5.96
C LEU A 162 -9.15 15.63 6.22
N PHE A 163 -10.49 15.62 6.23
CA PHE A 163 -11.27 14.41 6.52
C PHE A 163 -11.05 13.30 5.48
N VAL A 164 -11.04 13.64 4.19
CA VAL A 164 -10.80 12.64 3.14
C VAL A 164 -9.39 12.07 3.29
N PHE A 165 -8.37 12.92 3.45
CA PHE A 165 -7.00 12.48 3.54
C PHE A 165 -6.73 11.61 4.77
N THR A 166 -7.18 12.04 5.96
CA THR A 166 -7.01 11.25 7.18
C THR A 166 -7.84 9.96 7.14
N GLY A 167 -9.04 9.99 6.56
CA GLY A 167 -9.85 8.80 6.32
C GLY A 167 -9.11 7.77 5.47
N PHE A 168 -8.49 8.20 4.36
CA PHE A 168 -7.72 7.31 3.49
C PHE A 168 -6.36 6.87 4.08
N LEU A 169 -5.82 7.56 5.08
CA LEU A 169 -4.67 7.06 5.83
C LEU A 169 -5.06 5.99 6.85
N MET A 170 -6.18 6.17 7.55
CA MET A 170 -6.56 5.34 8.70
C MET A 170 -7.44 4.15 8.32
N VAL A 171 -8.47 4.37 7.50
CA VAL A 171 -9.47 3.33 7.18
C VAL A 171 -8.84 2.12 6.47
N PRO A 172 -7.98 2.28 5.45
CA PRO A 172 -7.36 1.13 4.79
C PRO A 172 -6.47 0.33 5.73
N LEU A 173 -5.69 1.01 6.58
CA LEU A 173 -4.85 0.38 7.60
C LEU A 173 -5.69 -0.44 8.60
N LEU A 174 -6.79 0.13 9.08
CA LEU A 174 -7.70 -0.59 9.97
C LEU A 174 -8.39 -1.77 9.28
N ALA A 175 -8.77 -1.60 8.00
CA ALA A 175 -9.39 -2.66 7.22
C ALA A 175 -8.44 -3.85 7.03
N GLU A 176 -7.18 -3.59 6.69
CA GLU A 176 -6.12 -4.60 6.59
C GLU A 176 -5.91 -5.29 7.94
N SER A 177 -5.65 -4.56 9.02
CA SER A 177 -5.43 -5.14 10.36
C SER A 177 -6.60 -6.02 10.85
N VAL A 178 -7.84 -5.61 10.60
CA VAL A 178 -9.02 -6.38 11.00
C VAL A 178 -9.25 -7.59 10.10
N LEU A 179 -9.20 -7.41 8.79
CA LEU A 179 -9.58 -8.46 7.83
C LEU A 179 -8.47 -9.49 7.61
N MET A 180 -7.21 -9.06 7.63
CA MET A 180 -6.06 -9.93 7.45
C MET A 180 -5.59 -10.50 8.79
N ASN A 181 -5.11 -9.65 9.69
CA ASN A 181 -4.41 -10.12 10.89
C ASN A 181 -5.37 -10.76 11.90
N LYS A 182 -6.59 -10.23 12.05
CA LYS A 182 -7.56 -10.81 13.00
C LYS A 182 -8.40 -11.91 12.39
N LEU A 183 -9.03 -11.65 11.24
CA LEU A 183 -9.97 -12.60 10.64
C LEU A 183 -9.24 -13.71 9.88
N ALA A 184 -8.46 -13.38 8.85
CA ALA A 184 -7.87 -14.39 7.98
C ALA A 184 -6.79 -15.23 8.68
N ASN A 185 -5.87 -14.61 9.41
CA ASN A 185 -4.91 -15.32 10.25
C ASN A 185 -5.61 -16.09 11.38
N GLY A 186 -6.69 -15.54 11.97
CA GLY A 186 -7.50 -16.25 12.96
C GLY A 186 -8.10 -17.56 12.43
N LEU A 187 -8.62 -17.55 11.20
CA LEU A 187 -9.11 -18.76 10.52
C LEU A 187 -7.97 -19.73 10.21
N LEU A 188 -6.82 -19.22 9.77
CA LEU A 188 -5.64 -20.03 9.48
C LEU A 188 -5.13 -20.75 10.74
N HIS A 189 -5.06 -20.07 11.88
CA HIS A 189 -4.70 -20.66 13.18
C HIS A 189 -5.69 -21.72 13.66
N GLN A 190 -6.96 -21.64 13.25
CA GLN A 190 -7.96 -22.67 13.49
C GLN A 190 -7.84 -23.87 12.52
N GLY A 191 -6.87 -23.86 11.62
CA GLY A 191 -6.63 -24.93 10.64
C GLY A 191 -7.46 -24.81 9.37
N VAL A 192 -8.22 -23.73 9.18
CA VAL A 192 -9.07 -23.55 7.98
C VAL A 192 -8.17 -23.37 6.76
N LEU A 193 -8.18 -24.36 5.87
CA LEU A 193 -7.36 -24.37 4.65
C LEU A 193 -5.86 -24.07 4.91
N ALA A 194 -5.35 -24.54 6.06
CA ALA A 194 -3.97 -24.32 6.50
C ALA A 194 -2.94 -25.21 5.78
N GLY A 195 -3.39 -26.14 4.93
CA GLY A 195 -2.49 -26.94 4.11
C GLY A 195 -1.64 -26.08 3.18
N THR A 196 -0.42 -26.52 2.89
CA THR A 196 0.48 -25.83 1.96
C THR A 196 -0.11 -25.83 0.55
N GLY A 197 -0.30 -24.64 0.00
CA GLY A 197 -0.75 -24.41 -1.36
C GLY A 197 0.40 -24.05 -2.30
N ILE A 198 0.17 -23.06 -3.15
CA ILE A 198 1.13 -22.64 -4.18
C ILE A 198 2.13 -21.66 -3.57
N LEU A 199 3.38 -21.70 -4.04
CA LEU A 199 4.47 -20.79 -3.64
C LEU A 199 4.77 -20.83 -2.13
N GLY A 200 4.55 -21.97 -1.47
CA GLY A 200 4.80 -22.12 -0.02
C GLY A 200 3.78 -21.42 0.88
N SER A 201 2.74 -20.81 0.31
CA SER A 201 1.67 -20.16 1.07
C SER A 201 0.50 -21.12 1.36
N PRO A 202 -0.24 -20.95 2.46
CA PRO A 202 -1.44 -21.75 2.75
C PRO A 202 -2.49 -21.68 1.63
N VAL A 203 -3.31 -22.72 1.50
CA VAL A 203 -4.44 -22.72 0.54
C VAL A 203 -5.38 -21.55 0.79
N LEU A 204 -5.62 -21.17 2.06
CA LEU A 204 -6.44 -20.02 2.42
C LEU A 204 -5.94 -18.71 1.78
N VAL A 205 -4.64 -18.46 1.85
CA VAL A 205 -3.98 -17.28 1.25
C VAL A 205 -4.17 -17.29 -0.27
N ASN A 206 -3.94 -18.44 -0.91
CA ASN A 206 -4.12 -18.57 -2.36
C ASN A 206 -5.56 -18.29 -2.81
N VAL A 207 -6.56 -18.81 -2.08
CA VAL A 207 -7.99 -18.59 -2.37
C VAL A 207 -8.37 -17.12 -2.16
N TRP A 208 -7.90 -16.52 -1.06
CA TRP A 208 -8.10 -15.10 -0.77
C TRP A 208 -7.54 -14.22 -1.90
N ASN A 209 -6.33 -14.51 -2.36
CA ASN A 209 -5.66 -13.76 -3.41
C ASN A 209 -6.38 -13.90 -4.74
N ALA A 210 -6.79 -15.12 -5.11
CA ALA A 210 -7.56 -15.36 -6.32
C ALA A 210 -8.90 -14.61 -6.30
N LEU A 211 -9.59 -14.61 -5.15
CA LEU A 211 -10.85 -13.88 -4.97
C LEU A 211 -10.66 -12.37 -5.17
N TRP A 212 -9.72 -11.74 -4.46
CA TRP A 212 -9.52 -10.30 -4.57
C TRP A 212 -8.95 -9.88 -5.91
N LEU A 213 -8.16 -10.74 -6.56
CA LEU A 213 -7.69 -10.49 -7.92
C LEU A 213 -8.86 -10.49 -8.90
N LEU A 214 -9.75 -11.48 -8.79
CA LEU A 214 -10.96 -11.53 -9.61
C LEU A 214 -11.84 -10.29 -9.39
N VAL A 215 -12.08 -9.92 -8.13
CA VAL A 215 -12.85 -8.72 -7.78
C VAL A 215 -12.19 -7.47 -8.36
N LEU A 216 -10.86 -7.33 -8.23
CA LEU A 216 -10.12 -6.21 -8.79
C LEU A 216 -10.27 -6.14 -10.30
N VAL A 217 -10.06 -7.26 -11.02
CA VAL A 217 -10.21 -7.31 -12.49
C VAL A 217 -11.60 -6.88 -12.93
N LEU A 218 -12.64 -7.37 -12.24
CA LEU A 218 -14.03 -7.04 -12.56
C LEU A 218 -14.40 -5.59 -12.23
N THR A 219 -13.75 -4.98 -11.24
CA THR A 219 -14.12 -3.65 -10.72
C THR A 219 -13.09 -2.56 -11.00
N PHE A 220 -11.97 -2.87 -11.65
CA PHE A 220 -10.82 -1.98 -11.84
C PHE A 220 -11.20 -0.62 -12.43
N TRP A 221 -12.09 -0.62 -13.42
CA TRP A 221 -12.55 0.59 -14.09
C TRP A 221 -13.23 1.58 -13.14
N HIS A 222 -13.81 1.11 -12.04
CA HIS A 222 -14.46 1.96 -11.04
C HIS A 222 -13.46 2.77 -10.21
N LEU A 223 -12.19 2.39 -10.14
CA LEU A 223 -11.13 3.19 -9.48
C LEU A 223 -11.01 4.59 -10.09
N SER A 224 -11.22 4.70 -11.40
CA SER A 224 -11.18 5.98 -12.12
C SER A 224 -12.28 6.96 -11.70
N THR A 225 -13.31 6.48 -11.02
CA THR A 225 -14.47 7.28 -10.56
C THR A 225 -14.38 7.69 -9.10
N LEU A 226 -13.34 7.25 -8.37
CA LEU A 226 -13.18 7.51 -6.94
C LEU A 226 -13.06 9.02 -6.64
N LEU A 227 -12.38 9.75 -7.51
CA LEU A 227 -12.26 11.20 -7.45
C LEU A 227 -12.88 11.81 -8.71
N THR A 228 -13.73 12.81 -8.53
CA THR A 228 -14.33 13.58 -9.62
C THR A 228 -13.84 15.02 -9.64
N VAL A 229 -13.94 15.68 -10.80
CA VAL A 229 -13.66 17.11 -10.90
C VAL A 229 -14.70 17.85 -10.06
N ALA A 230 -14.26 18.83 -9.27
CA ALA A 230 -15.19 19.68 -8.56
C ALA A 230 -15.91 20.54 -9.60
N GLU A 231 -17.23 20.43 -9.70
CA GLU A 231 -18.01 21.42 -10.45
C GLU A 231 -17.69 22.80 -9.87
N GLU A 232 -17.07 23.63 -10.69
CA GLU A 232 -16.93 25.05 -10.43
C GLU A 232 -18.34 25.62 -10.59
N LYS A 233 -18.90 26.17 -9.50
CA LYS A 233 -20.16 26.92 -9.60
C LYS A 233 -19.90 28.01 -10.64
N GLN A 234 -20.48 27.88 -11.83
CA GLN A 234 -20.55 29.00 -12.76
C GLN A 234 -21.25 30.13 -12.01
N VAL A 235 -20.48 31.15 -11.61
CA VAL A 235 -21.07 32.42 -11.19
C VAL A 235 -21.81 32.91 -12.42
N PRO A 236 -23.15 33.04 -12.38
CA PRO A 236 -23.88 33.50 -13.54
C PRO A 236 -23.33 34.88 -13.90
N ALA A 237 -22.80 35.01 -15.12
CA ALA A 237 -22.20 36.24 -15.66
C ALA A 237 -23.15 37.46 -15.63
N ARG A 238 -24.42 37.24 -15.29
CA ARG A 238 -25.46 38.26 -15.22
C ARG A 238 -25.28 39.28 -14.09
N LYS A 239 -24.57 38.96 -13.00
CA LYS A 239 -24.35 39.94 -11.91
C LYS A 239 -23.23 40.95 -12.17
N VAL A 240 -22.33 40.69 -13.11
CA VAL A 240 -21.23 41.64 -13.42
C VAL A 240 -21.69 42.78 -14.32
N LEU A 241 -22.79 42.61 -15.06
CA LEU A 241 -23.35 43.65 -15.94
C LEU A 241 -24.37 44.56 -15.25
N GLU A 242 -25.02 44.13 -14.17
CA GLU A 242 -25.97 44.97 -13.39
C GLU A 242 -25.27 45.87 -12.36
N GLU A 243 -24.02 45.58 -11.98
CA GLU A 243 -23.21 46.48 -11.14
C GLU A 243 -22.38 47.49 -11.97
N ALA A 244 -22.46 47.39 -13.31
CA ALA A 244 -21.76 48.27 -14.26
C ALA A 244 -22.70 49.23 -15.03
N SER A 245 -24.00 49.26 -14.68
CA SER A 245 -25.03 50.16 -15.25
C SER A 245 -25.63 51.05 -14.17
#